data_AF-A0A6P0SQZ4-F1
#
_entry.id   AF-A0A6P0SQZ4-F1
#
_cell.length_a   1.000
_cell.length_b   1.000
_cell.length_c   1.000
_cell.angle_alpha   90.00
_cell.angle_beta   90.00
_cell.angle_gamma   90.00
#
_symmetry.space_group_name_H-M   'P 1'
#
loop_
_entity.id
_entity.type
_entity.pdbx_description
1 polymer ?
#
loop_
_entity_poly.entity_id
_entity_poly.type
_entity_poly.pdbx_seq_one_letter_code
_entity_poly.pdbx_strand_id
1 'polypeptide(L)'
;MKTEERDLRLELLNSLLTTPHRKLEQVTELHQLMVELDPIFYGHLAVWYENHGDVRDHKEVFLGHLLTSNLTEHRDAGFVMLQKFPPYQVARVVDFMKQQRNKVPRSARTAVRRYLKTREKTPALFDRAALRGRKAMKHLYASLHIKPSARADAVLFKDNPPEGSLAWILKQLAKTETAAEQAQLIVEHKIPYTIAIGAVRSVTPTVLVALINSMTPQEVINNLKSLQGRGAMEHPQVKELIEAKLEEAQTSDRVSAFKAQVAAEAAQLDTQTLAKLKQVTNEQV
;
A
#
# COMPACT_ATOMS: atom_id res chain seq x y z
N MET A 1 -2.84 40.41 17.51
CA MET A 1 -3.84 39.44 17.01
C MET A 1 -3.22 38.50 15.95
N LYS A 2 -2.11 37.82 16.29
CA LYS A 2 -1.35 36.91 15.40
C LYS A 2 -0.89 35.62 16.10
N THR A 3 -1.37 35.39 17.32
CA THR A 3 -0.85 34.35 18.22
C THR A 3 -1.62 33.04 18.03
N GLU A 4 -2.94 33.09 17.89
CA GLU A 4 -3.82 31.90 17.79
C GLU A 4 -3.64 31.13 16.47
N GLU A 5 -3.55 31.81 15.32
CA GLU A 5 -3.34 31.15 14.00
C GLU A 5 -1.97 30.45 13.91
N ARG A 6 -0.94 31.03 14.53
CA ARG A 6 0.40 30.42 14.57
C ARG A 6 0.40 29.17 15.45
N ASP A 7 -0.36 29.17 16.53
CA ASP A 7 -0.48 28.03 17.44
C ASP A 7 -1.14 26.83 16.75
N LEU A 8 -2.29 27.04 16.10
CA LEU A 8 -3.03 25.98 15.41
C LEU A 8 -2.27 25.33 14.25
N ARG A 9 -1.56 26.13 13.45
CA ARG A 9 -0.70 25.58 12.38
C ARG A 9 0.41 24.71 12.97
N LEU A 10 1.03 25.14 14.08
CA LEU A 10 2.07 24.37 14.76
C LEU A 10 1.52 23.10 15.38
N GLU A 11 0.35 23.16 16.01
CA GLU A 11 -0.35 21.98 16.53
C GLU A 11 -0.64 20.96 15.44
N LEU A 12 -1.16 21.41 14.28
CA LEU A 12 -1.37 20.53 13.14
C LEU A 12 -0.06 19.88 12.71
N LEU A 13 1.01 20.65 12.51
CA LEU A 13 2.31 20.12 12.12
C LEU A 13 2.88 19.13 13.15
N ASN A 14 2.73 19.41 14.44
CA ASN A 14 3.14 18.50 15.51
C ASN A 14 2.33 17.20 15.49
N SER A 15 1.03 17.27 15.18
CA SER A 15 0.20 16.06 15.05
C SER A 15 0.71 15.13 13.94
N LEU A 16 1.31 15.68 12.88
CA LEU A 16 1.86 14.92 11.74
C LEU A 16 3.10 14.08 12.11
N LEU A 17 3.74 14.39 13.24
CA LEU A 17 4.84 13.61 13.81
C LEU A 17 4.35 12.36 14.56
N THR A 18 3.05 12.27 14.82
CA THR A 18 2.44 11.14 15.51
C THR A 18 1.67 10.24 14.55
N THR A 19 1.63 8.95 14.86
CA THR A 19 0.81 7.98 14.12
C THR A 19 -0.47 7.68 14.90
N PRO A 20 -1.65 8.02 14.37
CA PRO A 20 -2.93 7.74 15.05
C PRO A 20 -3.26 6.25 15.19
N HIS A 21 -2.52 5.36 14.53
CA HIS A 21 -2.73 3.90 14.54
C HIS A 21 -4.19 3.51 14.22
N ARG A 22 -4.76 4.17 13.20
CA ARG A 22 -6.17 4.04 12.74
C ARG A 22 -7.23 4.62 13.68
N LYS A 23 -6.85 5.29 14.76
CA LYS A 23 -7.76 6.06 15.61
C LYS A 23 -7.91 7.47 15.06
N LEU A 24 -8.48 7.57 13.86
CA LEU A 24 -8.53 8.83 13.10
C LEU A 24 -9.36 9.90 13.82
N GLU A 25 -10.28 9.50 14.70
CA GLU A 25 -11.05 10.39 15.58
C GLU A 25 -10.14 11.32 16.41
N GLN A 26 -8.93 10.86 16.78
CA GLN A 26 -8.01 11.62 17.63
C GLN A 26 -7.43 12.86 16.95
N VAL A 27 -7.42 12.89 15.61
CA VAL A 27 -6.87 14.00 14.83
C VAL A 27 -7.94 14.72 14.00
N THR A 28 -9.15 14.18 13.92
CA THR A 28 -10.22 14.70 13.07
C THR A 28 -10.63 16.11 13.47
N GLU A 29 -10.74 16.39 14.77
CA GLU A 29 -11.16 17.71 15.27
C GLU A 29 -10.16 18.80 14.89
N LEU A 30 -8.86 18.54 15.07
CA LEU A 30 -7.79 19.46 14.68
C LEU A 30 -7.78 19.71 13.16
N HIS A 31 -7.91 18.66 12.36
CA HIS A 31 -8.02 18.81 10.91
C HIS A 31 -9.27 19.58 10.50
N GLN A 32 -10.40 19.39 11.18
CA GLN A 32 -11.63 20.12 10.90
C GLN A 32 -11.48 21.61 11.20
N LEU A 33 -10.93 21.94 12.37
CA LEU A 33 -10.68 23.31 12.79
C LEU A 33 -9.78 24.04 11.79
N MET A 34 -8.74 23.36 11.31
CA MET A 34 -7.83 23.90 10.30
C MET A 34 -8.48 24.13 8.94
N VAL A 35 -9.40 23.25 8.52
CA VAL A 35 -10.19 23.46 7.29
C VAL A 35 -11.09 24.69 7.40
N GLU A 36 -11.62 24.98 8.59
CA GLU A 36 -12.55 26.09 8.82
C GLU A 36 -11.83 27.43 8.98
N LEU A 37 -10.74 27.47 9.74
CA LEU A 37 -10.03 28.69 10.06
C LEU A 37 -8.99 29.08 9.01
N ASP A 38 -8.32 28.10 8.39
CA ASP A 38 -7.27 28.34 7.40
C ASP A 38 -7.30 27.33 6.25
N PRO A 39 -8.35 27.39 5.42
CA PRO A 39 -8.52 26.43 4.33
C PRO A 39 -7.41 26.51 3.27
N ILE A 40 -6.80 27.67 3.05
CA ILE A 40 -5.76 27.83 2.03
C ILE A 40 -4.50 27.07 2.48
N PHE A 41 -4.06 27.27 3.72
CA PHE A 41 -2.95 26.51 4.27
C PHE A 41 -3.24 25.02 4.29
N TYR A 42 -4.43 24.62 4.77
CA TYR A 42 -4.80 23.21 4.85
C TYR A 42 -4.77 22.51 3.49
N GLY A 43 -5.30 23.16 2.45
CA GLY A 43 -5.27 22.63 1.08
C GLY A 43 -3.85 22.42 0.55
N HIS A 44 -2.96 23.42 0.71
CA HIS A 44 -1.57 23.30 0.30
C HIS A 44 -0.81 22.24 1.11
N LEU A 45 -1.00 22.22 2.42
CA LEU A 45 -0.37 21.24 3.30
C LEU A 45 -0.80 19.82 2.94
N ALA A 46 -2.08 19.59 2.65
CA ALA A 46 -2.59 18.27 2.25
C ALA A 46 -1.90 17.75 0.98
N VAL A 47 -1.73 18.60 -0.04
CA VAL A 47 -1.04 18.24 -1.29
C VAL A 47 0.46 18.05 -1.05
N TRP A 48 1.08 18.91 -0.24
CA TRP A 48 2.49 18.77 0.13
C TRP A 48 2.72 17.44 0.87
N TYR A 49 1.87 17.11 1.84
CA TYR A 49 1.98 15.92 2.69
C TYR A 49 1.69 14.62 1.93
N GLU A 50 0.86 14.64 0.89
CA GLU A 50 0.70 13.47 0.00
C GLU A 50 2.06 13.04 -0.58
N ASN A 51 2.88 14.00 -0.99
CA ASN A 51 4.15 13.77 -1.68
C ASN A 51 5.32 13.56 -0.70
N HIS A 52 5.32 14.25 0.45
CA HIS A 52 6.47 14.28 1.37
C HIS A 52 6.20 13.62 2.73
N GLY A 53 4.94 13.37 3.09
CA GLY A 53 4.58 12.81 4.38
C GLY A 53 4.74 11.29 4.44
N ASP A 54 5.14 10.79 5.61
CA ASP A 54 5.35 9.34 5.82
C ASP A 54 4.13 8.63 6.45
N VAL A 55 3.33 9.35 7.24
CA VAL A 55 2.23 8.75 7.99
C VAL A 55 0.99 8.63 7.10
N ARG A 56 0.66 7.39 6.74
CA ARG A 56 -0.47 7.06 5.87
C ARG A 56 -1.82 7.54 6.40
N ASP A 57 -2.04 7.43 7.70
CA ASP A 57 -3.30 7.79 8.36
C ASP A 57 -3.62 9.28 8.14
N HIS A 58 -2.61 10.17 8.24
CA HIS A 58 -2.77 11.59 7.96
C HIS A 58 -3.13 11.87 6.50
N LYS A 59 -2.55 11.12 5.55
CA LYS A 59 -2.95 11.21 4.12
C LYS A 59 -4.43 10.87 3.92
N GLU A 60 -4.93 9.88 4.65
CA GLU A 60 -6.33 9.46 4.60
C GLU A 60 -7.26 10.56 5.17
N VAL A 61 -6.90 11.15 6.31
CA VAL A 61 -7.65 12.24 6.96
C VAL A 61 -7.67 13.50 6.07
N PHE A 62 -6.51 13.94 5.58
CA PHE A 62 -6.40 15.06 4.64
C PHE A 62 -7.34 14.89 3.46
N LEU A 63 -7.27 13.74 2.79
CA LEU A 63 -8.08 13.46 1.61
C LEU A 63 -9.59 13.44 1.93
N GLY A 64 -9.98 12.88 3.08
CA GLY A 64 -11.36 12.88 3.53
C GLY A 64 -11.92 14.28 3.77
N HIS A 65 -11.14 15.17 4.40
CA HIS A 65 -11.52 16.57 4.58
C HIS A 65 -11.58 17.33 3.26
N LEU A 66 -10.59 17.17 2.37
CA LEU A 66 -10.60 17.82 1.05
C LEU A 66 -11.85 17.46 0.24
N LEU A 67 -12.19 16.17 0.18
CA LEU A 67 -13.36 15.67 -0.57
C LEU A 67 -14.70 16.10 0.05
N THR A 68 -14.73 16.46 1.33
CA THR A 68 -15.94 16.88 2.07
C THR A 68 -16.00 18.38 2.35
N SER A 69 -14.98 19.14 1.94
CA SER A 69 -14.85 20.58 2.09
C SER A 69 -15.94 21.35 1.33
N ASN A 70 -16.27 22.53 1.83
CA ASN A 70 -17.19 23.46 1.17
C ASN A 70 -16.53 24.18 -0.01
N LEU A 71 -15.20 24.24 -0.06
CA LEU A 71 -14.45 24.84 -1.17
C LEU A 71 -14.37 23.88 -2.36
N THR A 72 -14.55 24.41 -3.57
CA THR A 72 -14.51 23.61 -4.80
C THR A 72 -13.09 23.14 -5.11
N GLU A 73 -12.11 24.02 -4.90
CA GLU A 73 -10.68 23.80 -5.10
C GLU A 73 -10.18 22.64 -4.24
N HIS A 74 -10.64 22.55 -2.99
CA HIS A 74 -10.35 21.40 -2.11
C HIS A 74 -10.90 20.09 -2.68
N ARG A 75 -12.16 20.10 -3.12
CA ARG A 75 -12.80 18.90 -3.68
C ARG A 75 -12.12 18.46 -4.98
N ASP A 76 -11.67 19.40 -5.80
CA ASP A 76 -10.95 19.11 -7.05
C ASP A 76 -9.55 18.55 -6.77
N ALA A 77 -8.81 19.14 -5.82
CA ALA A 77 -7.54 18.58 -5.35
C ALA A 77 -7.73 17.16 -4.82
N GLY A 78 -8.69 16.96 -3.91
CA GLY A 78 -9.02 15.65 -3.38
C GLY A 78 -9.45 14.64 -4.46
N PHE A 79 -10.17 15.09 -5.49
CA PHE A 79 -10.56 14.23 -6.61
C PHE A 79 -9.34 13.65 -7.32
N VAL A 80 -8.34 14.48 -7.61
CA VAL A 80 -7.10 14.11 -8.30
C VAL A 80 -6.20 13.24 -7.42
N MET A 81 -5.99 13.64 -6.17
CA MET A 81 -5.18 12.90 -5.20
C MET A 81 -5.69 11.47 -5.00
N LEU A 82 -7.01 11.29 -4.85
CA LEU A 82 -7.63 9.98 -4.68
C LEU A 82 -7.26 8.99 -5.80
N GLN A 83 -6.99 9.46 -7.03
CA GLN A 83 -6.65 8.59 -8.15
C GLN A 83 -5.32 7.86 -7.96
N LYS A 84 -4.39 8.45 -7.19
CA LYS A 84 -3.05 7.92 -6.94
C LYS A 84 -3.00 6.90 -5.80
N PHE A 85 -4.02 6.87 -4.95
CA PHE A 85 -4.01 6.04 -3.75
C PHE A 85 -4.16 4.55 -4.09
N PRO A 86 -3.60 3.63 -3.29
CA PRO A 86 -3.88 2.20 -3.39
C PRO A 86 -5.31 1.88 -2.89
N PRO A 87 -5.92 0.75 -3.33
CA PRO A 87 -7.33 0.46 -3.03
C PRO A 87 -7.69 0.47 -1.55
N TYR A 88 -6.79 0.00 -0.68
CA TYR A 88 -7.05 -0.05 0.75
C TYR A 88 -7.14 1.35 1.39
N GLN A 89 -6.35 2.32 0.93
CA GLN A 89 -6.44 3.70 1.44
C GLN A 89 -7.71 4.38 0.92
N VAL A 90 -8.08 4.16 -0.36
CA VAL A 90 -9.35 4.70 -0.88
C VAL A 90 -10.54 4.17 -0.12
N ALA A 91 -10.56 2.87 0.21
CA ALA A 91 -11.59 2.27 1.06
C ALA A 91 -11.67 2.94 2.43
N ARG A 92 -10.53 3.15 3.09
CA ARG A 92 -10.46 3.82 4.39
C ARG A 92 -10.91 5.27 4.35
N VAL A 93 -10.56 6.01 3.29
CA VAL A 93 -11.03 7.40 3.12
C VAL A 93 -12.56 7.44 2.97
N VAL A 94 -13.15 6.47 2.25
CA VAL A 94 -14.61 6.35 2.18
C VAL A 94 -15.21 6.03 3.54
N ASP A 95 -14.59 5.13 4.31
CA ASP A 95 -15.06 4.80 5.67
C ASP A 95 -14.94 5.99 6.62
N PHE A 96 -13.81 6.70 6.59
CA PHE A 96 -13.60 7.95 7.32
C PHE A 96 -14.67 8.98 6.98
N MET A 97 -14.95 9.23 5.71
CA MET A 97 -16.01 10.18 5.31
C MET A 97 -17.40 9.75 5.83
N LYS A 98 -17.70 8.44 5.83
CA LYS A 98 -18.96 7.92 6.37
C LYS A 98 -19.05 8.04 7.89
N GLN A 99 -17.97 7.72 8.60
CA GLN A 99 -17.96 7.62 10.07
C GLN A 99 -17.73 8.97 10.74
N GLN A 100 -16.81 9.78 10.22
CA GLN A 100 -16.34 11.00 10.86
C GLN A 100 -16.92 12.27 10.23
N ARG A 101 -17.29 12.22 8.95
CA ARG A 101 -17.91 13.37 8.23
C ARG A 101 -19.40 13.21 8.01
N ASN A 102 -19.96 12.03 8.30
CA ASN A 102 -21.36 11.66 8.09
C ASN A 102 -21.89 11.95 6.67
N LYS A 103 -21.01 12.02 5.67
CA LYS A 103 -21.38 12.34 4.29
C LYS A 103 -20.37 11.82 3.28
N VAL A 104 -20.85 11.40 2.10
CA VAL A 104 -20.01 11.10 0.94
C VAL A 104 -20.54 11.89 -0.26
N PRO A 105 -19.98 13.08 -0.55
CA PRO A 105 -20.48 13.96 -1.61
C PRO A 105 -20.48 13.30 -2.99
N ARG A 106 -21.31 13.82 -3.91
CA ARG A 106 -21.39 13.33 -5.29
C ARG A 106 -20.04 13.39 -6.03
N SER A 107 -19.23 14.42 -5.76
CA SER A 107 -17.86 14.55 -6.28
C SER A 107 -16.99 13.36 -5.83
N ALA A 108 -16.99 13.03 -4.53
CA ALA A 108 -16.25 11.89 -3.99
C ALA A 108 -16.73 10.56 -4.56
N ARG A 109 -18.06 10.35 -4.66
CA ARG A 109 -18.63 9.15 -5.32
C ARG A 109 -18.18 9.05 -6.78
N THR A 110 -18.10 10.18 -7.48
CA THR A 110 -17.61 10.24 -8.87
C THR A 110 -16.11 9.95 -8.94
N ALA A 111 -15.31 10.47 -8.01
CA ALA A 111 -13.88 10.20 -7.91
C ALA A 111 -13.60 8.70 -7.74
N VAL A 112 -14.30 8.04 -6.82
CA VAL A 112 -14.16 6.58 -6.60
C VAL A 112 -14.65 5.78 -7.81
N ARG A 113 -15.74 6.20 -8.46
CA ARG A 113 -16.19 5.56 -9.70
C ARG A 113 -15.14 5.67 -10.80
N ARG A 114 -14.53 6.84 -10.99
CA ARG A 114 -13.46 7.05 -11.97
C ARG A 114 -12.21 6.23 -11.62
N TYR A 115 -11.88 6.16 -10.34
CA TYR A 115 -10.78 5.34 -9.81
C TYR A 115 -10.93 3.85 -10.15
N LEU A 116 -12.12 3.29 -9.92
CA LEU A 116 -12.43 1.89 -10.21
C LEU A 116 -12.46 1.64 -11.72
N LYS A 117 -13.19 2.47 -12.49
CA LYS A 117 -13.25 2.34 -13.94
C LYS A 117 -11.88 2.45 -14.60
N THR A 118 -11.01 3.33 -14.11
CA THR A 118 -9.65 3.48 -14.65
C THR A 118 -8.83 2.21 -14.48
N ARG A 119 -8.98 1.50 -13.35
CA ARG A 119 -8.35 0.20 -13.14
C ARG A 119 -8.92 -0.88 -14.05
N GLU A 120 -10.23 -0.87 -14.26
CA GLU A 120 -10.92 -1.81 -15.15
C GLU A 120 -10.58 -1.60 -16.64
N LYS A 121 -10.05 -0.45 -17.06
CA LYS A 121 -9.68 -0.18 -18.46
C LYS A 121 -8.69 -1.19 -19.02
N THR A 122 -7.79 -1.71 -18.18
CA THR A 122 -6.77 -2.66 -18.59
C THR A 122 -6.84 -3.89 -17.69
N PRO A 123 -7.03 -5.12 -18.25
CA PRO A 123 -7.12 -6.34 -17.45
C PRO A 123 -5.95 -6.51 -16.48
N ALA A 124 -4.72 -6.24 -16.92
CA ALA A 124 -3.53 -6.34 -16.08
C ALA A 124 -3.55 -5.37 -14.88
N LEU A 125 -3.99 -4.13 -15.09
CA LEU A 125 -4.06 -3.12 -14.03
C LEU A 125 -5.11 -3.50 -12.97
N PHE A 126 -6.28 -3.95 -13.44
CA PHE A 126 -7.32 -4.46 -12.58
C PHE A 126 -6.87 -5.68 -11.78
N ASP A 127 -6.34 -6.70 -12.45
CA ASP A 127 -5.95 -7.96 -11.83
C ASP A 127 -4.87 -7.75 -10.77
N ARG A 128 -3.87 -6.89 -11.03
CA ARG A 128 -2.82 -6.53 -10.05
C ARG A 128 -3.41 -5.85 -8.81
N ALA A 129 -4.34 -4.93 -9.00
CA ALA A 129 -5.02 -4.24 -7.90
C ALA A 129 -5.92 -5.20 -7.11
N ALA A 130 -6.66 -6.07 -7.80
CA ALA A 130 -7.55 -7.06 -7.21
C ALA A 130 -6.77 -8.10 -6.40
N LEU A 131 -5.61 -8.55 -6.89
CA LEU A 131 -4.78 -9.54 -6.22
C LEU A 131 -4.36 -9.06 -4.82
N ARG A 132 -3.86 -7.82 -4.71
CA ARG A 132 -3.42 -7.24 -3.42
C ARG A 132 -4.56 -6.65 -2.59
N GLY A 133 -5.62 -6.16 -3.24
CA GLY A 133 -6.64 -5.29 -2.65
C GLY A 133 -8.06 -5.82 -2.72
N ARG A 134 -8.28 -7.14 -2.93
CA ARG A 134 -9.61 -7.73 -3.17
C ARG A 134 -10.69 -7.23 -2.23
N LYS A 135 -10.46 -7.30 -0.92
CA LYS A 135 -11.44 -6.89 0.11
C LYS A 135 -11.79 -5.40 0.00
N ALA A 136 -10.78 -4.55 -0.14
CA ALA A 136 -10.97 -3.10 -0.27
C ALA A 136 -11.72 -2.75 -1.56
N MET A 137 -11.40 -3.38 -2.68
CA MET A 137 -12.13 -3.17 -3.94
C MET A 137 -13.58 -3.61 -3.85
N LYS A 138 -13.87 -4.82 -3.32
CA LYS A 138 -15.24 -5.29 -3.06
C LYS A 138 -16.02 -4.29 -2.22
N HIS A 139 -15.39 -3.82 -1.14
CA HIS A 139 -15.98 -2.82 -0.26
C HIS A 139 -16.33 -1.53 -1.01
N LEU A 140 -15.43 -0.99 -1.83
CA LEU A 140 -15.69 0.24 -2.60
C LEU A 140 -16.89 0.09 -3.55
N TYR A 141 -17.00 -1.03 -4.28
CA TYR A 141 -18.15 -1.29 -5.15
C TYR A 141 -19.45 -1.39 -4.36
N ALA A 142 -19.47 -2.19 -3.29
CA ALA A 142 -20.67 -2.42 -2.48
C ALA A 142 -21.10 -1.17 -1.70
N SER A 143 -20.17 -0.56 -0.97
CA SER A 143 -20.36 0.58 -0.08
C SER A 143 -20.89 1.83 -0.80
N LEU A 144 -20.58 1.98 -2.09
CA LEU A 144 -21.04 3.11 -2.92
C LEU A 144 -22.06 2.71 -3.98
N HIS A 145 -22.51 1.45 -4.02
CA HIS A 145 -23.45 0.93 -5.03
C HIS A 145 -22.96 1.21 -6.47
N ILE A 146 -21.68 0.95 -6.73
CA ILE A 146 -21.09 1.08 -8.07
C ILE A 146 -21.20 -0.27 -8.76
N LYS A 147 -21.78 -0.30 -9.96
CA LYS A 147 -21.87 -1.51 -10.78
C LYS A 147 -20.46 -1.89 -11.28
N PRO A 148 -19.95 -3.10 -10.96
CA PRO A 148 -18.68 -3.58 -11.49
C PRO A 148 -18.80 -3.97 -12.97
N SER A 149 -17.67 -3.96 -13.68
CA SER A 149 -17.54 -4.63 -14.99
C SER A 149 -17.74 -6.15 -14.87
N ALA A 150 -18.01 -6.84 -15.99
CA ALA A 150 -18.16 -8.30 -15.99
C ALA A 150 -16.94 -9.03 -15.43
N ARG A 151 -15.71 -8.57 -15.76
CA ARG A 151 -14.47 -9.12 -15.22
C ARG A 151 -14.35 -8.86 -13.71
N ALA A 152 -14.65 -7.65 -13.27
CA ALA A 152 -14.56 -7.32 -11.84
C ALA A 152 -15.59 -8.10 -11.01
N ASP A 153 -16.79 -8.30 -11.54
CA ASP A 153 -17.82 -9.13 -10.94
C ASP A 153 -17.36 -10.60 -10.80
N ALA A 154 -16.86 -11.17 -11.90
CA ALA A 154 -16.29 -12.52 -11.95
C ALA A 154 -15.16 -12.73 -10.91
N VAL A 155 -14.20 -11.81 -10.84
CA VAL A 155 -13.02 -11.92 -9.97
C VAL A 155 -13.31 -11.58 -8.51
N LEU A 156 -14.07 -10.52 -8.24
CA LEU A 156 -14.25 -10.00 -6.88
C LEU A 156 -15.46 -10.64 -6.18
N PHE A 157 -16.55 -10.89 -6.89
CA PHE A 157 -17.83 -11.27 -6.26
C PHE A 157 -18.18 -12.73 -6.47
N LYS A 158 -18.03 -13.25 -7.69
CA LYS A 158 -18.44 -14.62 -8.05
C LYS A 158 -17.38 -15.69 -7.83
N ASP A 159 -16.15 -15.29 -7.49
CA ASP A 159 -15.01 -16.19 -7.37
C ASP A 159 -14.81 -17.09 -8.60
N ASN A 160 -15.19 -16.60 -9.78
CA ASN A 160 -15.05 -17.27 -11.08
C ASN A 160 -14.15 -16.43 -12.02
N PRO A 161 -12.85 -16.31 -11.70
CA PRO A 161 -11.96 -15.45 -12.48
C PRO A 161 -11.77 -15.99 -13.90
N PRO A 162 -11.78 -15.13 -14.94
CA PRO A 162 -11.58 -15.58 -16.32
C PRO A 162 -10.17 -16.15 -16.51
N GLU A 163 -10.02 -17.06 -17.48
CA GLU A 163 -8.73 -17.64 -17.84
C GLU A 163 -7.68 -16.57 -18.16
N GLY A 164 -6.43 -16.86 -17.81
CA GLY A 164 -5.30 -15.93 -17.94
C GLY A 164 -5.32 -14.74 -16.98
N SER A 165 -6.36 -14.56 -16.15
CA SER A 165 -6.31 -13.54 -15.08
C SER A 165 -5.36 -13.94 -13.95
N LEU A 166 -4.78 -12.97 -13.24
CA LEU A 166 -3.90 -13.27 -12.10
C LEU A 166 -4.60 -14.06 -10.99
N ALA A 167 -5.91 -13.83 -10.80
CA ALA A 167 -6.70 -14.59 -9.84
C ALA A 167 -6.92 -16.04 -10.29
N TRP A 168 -7.05 -16.29 -11.60
CA TRP A 168 -7.12 -17.64 -12.16
C TRP A 168 -5.75 -18.33 -12.06
N ILE A 169 -4.66 -17.64 -12.39
CA ILE A 169 -3.29 -18.15 -12.25
C ILE A 169 -3.01 -18.54 -10.80
N LEU A 170 -3.42 -17.73 -9.82
CA LEU A 170 -3.26 -18.05 -8.41
C LEU A 170 -3.98 -19.35 -8.03
N LYS A 171 -5.16 -19.61 -8.62
CA LYS A 171 -5.87 -20.89 -8.44
C LYS A 171 -5.11 -22.04 -9.07
N GLN A 172 -4.46 -21.84 -10.22
CA GLN A 172 -3.63 -22.87 -10.85
C GLN A 172 -2.40 -23.17 -9.98
N LEU A 173 -1.69 -22.14 -9.52
CA LEU A 173 -0.53 -22.28 -8.63
C LEU A 173 -0.88 -23.13 -7.40
N ALA A 174 -2.03 -22.91 -6.78
CA ALA A 174 -2.47 -23.70 -5.62
C ALA A 174 -2.81 -25.17 -5.96
N LYS A 175 -3.25 -25.43 -7.20
CA LYS A 175 -3.58 -26.79 -7.67
C LYS A 175 -2.33 -27.58 -8.08
N THR A 176 -1.35 -26.91 -8.67
CA THR A 176 -0.08 -27.49 -9.11
C THR A 176 0.63 -28.23 -7.98
N GLU A 177 1.15 -29.43 -8.27
CA GLU A 177 1.77 -30.29 -7.27
C GLU A 177 3.29 -30.12 -7.19
N THR A 178 3.92 -29.79 -8.32
CA THR A 178 5.39 -29.72 -8.38
C THR A 178 5.90 -28.34 -8.00
N ALA A 179 6.96 -28.31 -7.20
CA ALA A 179 7.60 -27.06 -6.80
C ALA A 179 8.22 -26.29 -7.98
N ALA A 180 8.66 -27.00 -9.02
CA ALA A 180 9.23 -26.39 -10.23
C ALA A 180 8.18 -25.61 -11.04
N GLU A 181 7.00 -26.20 -11.25
CA GLU A 181 5.91 -25.52 -11.94
C GLU A 181 5.35 -24.36 -11.10
N GLN A 182 5.26 -24.52 -9.77
CA GLN A 182 4.90 -23.41 -8.87
C GLN A 182 5.89 -22.25 -8.98
N ALA A 183 7.20 -22.54 -8.99
CA ALA A 183 8.25 -21.55 -9.17
C ALA A 183 8.17 -20.84 -10.53
N GLN A 184 7.90 -21.59 -11.61
CA GLN A 184 7.73 -21.03 -12.95
C GLN A 184 6.55 -20.04 -12.99
N LEU A 185 5.39 -20.42 -12.46
CA LEU A 185 4.20 -19.54 -12.43
C LEU A 185 4.44 -18.26 -11.62
N ILE A 186 5.21 -18.35 -10.53
CA ILE A 186 5.57 -17.18 -9.71
C ILE A 186 6.40 -16.19 -10.53
N VAL A 187 7.43 -16.68 -11.24
CA VAL A 187 8.34 -15.83 -12.03
C VAL A 187 7.63 -15.25 -13.25
N GLU A 188 6.93 -16.09 -14.02
CA GLU A 188 6.26 -15.70 -15.26
C GLU A 188 5.23 -14.58 -15.03
N HIS A 189 4.42 -14.73 -13.99
CA HIS A 189 3.36 -13.76 -13.68
C HIS A 189 3.76 -12.72 -12.62
N LYS A 190 5.00 -12.81 -12.11
CA LYS A 190 5.56 -11.96 -11.02
C LYS A 190 4.59 -11.87 -9.84
N ILE A 191 4.19 -13.02 -9.31
CA ILE A 191 3.19 -13.06 -8.23
C ILE A 191 3.84 -12.52 -6.94
N PRO A 192 3.22 -11.55 -6.25
CA PRO A 192 3.81 -10.97 -5.04
C PRO A 192 4.02 -12.02 -3.93
N TYR A 193 5.14 -11.91 -3.22
CA TYR A 193 5.53 -12.83 -2.14
C TYR A 193 4.41 -13.10 -1.14
N THR A 194 3.78 -12.05 -0.62
CA THR A 194 2.74 -12.15 0.43
C THR A 194 1.49 -12.90 -0.01
N ILE A 195 1.32 -13.09 -1.32
CA ILE A 195 0.17 -13.78 -1.91
C ILE A 195 0.57 -15.18 -2.33
N ALA A 196 1.71 -15.31 -3.00
CA ALA A 196 2.25 -16.60 -3.41
C ALA A 196 2.49 -17.52 -2.21
N ILE A 197 3.00 -16.98 -1.08
CA ILE A 197 3.33 -17.80 0.10
C ILE A 197 2.12 -18.52 0.72
N GLY A 198 0.92 -17.96 0.57
CA GLY A 198 -0.31 -18.58 1.06
C GLY A 198 -0.93 -19.58 0.09
N ALA A 199 -0.42 -19.65 -1.14
CA ALA A 199 -0.93 -20.51 -2.20
C ALA A 199 0.02 -21.66 -2.57
N VAL A 200 1.31 -21.54 -2.29
CA VAL A 200 2.28 -22.64 -2.45
C VAL A 200 2.03 -23.73 -1.42
N ARG A 201 2.24 -25.00 -1.82
CA ARG A 201 2.02 -26.17 -0.92
C ARG A 201 3.20 -26.36 0.03
N SER A 202 4.41 -26.23 -0.50
CA SER A 202 5.65 -26.34 0.26
C SER A 202 6.64 -25.25 -0.17
N VAL A 203 7.39 -24.73 0.79
CA VAL A 203 8.39 -23.70 0.54
C VAL A 203 9.74 -24.40 0.35
N THR A 204 10.02 -24.80 -0.89
CA THR A 204 11.31 -25.39 -1.26
C THR A 204 12.33 -24.31 -1.63
N PRO A 205 13.63 -24.63 -1.71
CA PRO A 205 14.65 -23.68 -2.16
C PRO A 205 14.34 -23.10 -3.54
N THR A 206 13.85 -23.91 -4.48
CA THR A 206 13.46 -23.46 -5.82
C THR A 206 12.33 -22.43 -5.78
N VAL A 207 11.33 -22.65 -4.92
CA VAL A 207 10.22 -21.71 -4.73
C VAL A 207 10.71 -20.42 -4.06
N LEU A 208 11.63 -20.51 -3.08
CA LEU A 208 12.23 -19.34 -2.45
C LEU A 208 12.99 -18.47 -3.46
N VAL A 209 13.79 -19.08 -4.34
CA VAL A 209 14.48 -18.34 -5.42
C VAL A 209 13.48 -17.60 -6.29
N ALA A 210 12.42 -18.28 -6.75
CA ALA A 210 11.37 -17.67 -7.58
C ALA A 210 10.65 -16.50 -6.88
N LEU A 211 10.37 -16.67 -5.59
CA LEU A 211 9.75 -15.65 -4.76
C LEU A 211 10.65 -14.42 -4.61
N ILE A 212 11.91 -14.60 -4.23
CA ILE A 212 12.87 -13.50 -4.01
C ILE A 212 13.16 -12.77 -5.32
N ASN A 213 13.29 -13.50 -6.44
CA ASN A 213 13.48 -12.88 -7.76
C ASN A 213 12.30 -11.98 -8.17
N SER A 214 11.09 -12.28 -7.69
CA SER A 214 9.89 -11.49 -7.95
C SER A 214 9.70 -10.32 -6.97
N MET A 215 10.57 -10.17 -5.96
CA MET A 215 10.49 -9.14 -4.93
C MET A 215 11.36 -7.93 -5.28
N THR A 216 10.87 -6.75 -4.92
CA THR A 216 11.69 -5.53 -4.88
C THR A 216 12.66 -5.56 -3.68
N PRO A 217 13.78 -4.80 -3.70
CA PRO A 217 14.70 -4.69 -2.56
C PRO A 217 13.99 -4.35 -1.25
N GLN A 218 13.06 -3.39 -1.26
CA GLN A 218 12.26 -3.05 -0.09
C GLN A 218 11.33 -4.19 0.37
N GLU A 219 10.76 -4.96 -0.56
CA GLU A 219 9.97 -6.14 -0.19
C GLU A 219 10.84 -7.21 0.46
N VAL A 220 12.09 -7.40 0.01
CA VAL A 220 13.04 -8.32 0.65
C VAL A 220 13.30 -7.88 2.09
N ILE A 221 13.69 -6.62 2.30
CA ILE A 221 13.92 -6.02 3.62
C ILE A 221 12.71 -6.24 4.55
N ASN A 222 11.50 -5.93 4.06
CA ASN A 222 10.28 -6.07 4.86
C ASN A 222 9.96 -7.52 5.27
N ASN A 223 10.44 -8.50 4.51
CA ASN A 223 10.12 -9.91 4.72
C ASN A 223 11.33 -10.76 5.17
N LEU A 224 12.47 -10.15 5.51
CA LEU A 224 13.70 -10.87 5.90
C LEU A 224 13.46 -11.90 7.01
N LYS A 225 12.77 -11.51 8.09
CA LYS A 225 12.42 -12.42 9.19
C LYS A 225 11.60 -13.63 8.71
N SER A 226 10.66 -13.39 7.80
CA SER A 226 9.78 -14.41 7.22
C SER A 226 10.55 -15.36 6.29
N LEU A 227 11.52 -14.85 5.55
CA LEU A 227 12.42 -15.62 4.68
C LEU A 227 13.39 -16.47 5.52
N GLN A 228 13.98 -15.88 6.57
CA GLN A 228 14.86 -16.57 7.51
C GLN A 228 14.12 -17.75 8.18
N GLY A 229 12.92 -17.52 8.71
CA GLY A 229 12.11 -18.59 9.32
C GLY A 229 11.66 -19.69 8.36
N ARG A 230 11.95 -19.57 7.06
CA ARG A 230 11.68 -20.57 6.02
C ARG A 230 12.95 -21.21 5.45
N GLY A 231 14.09 -21.03 6.12
CA GLY A 231 15.37 -21.63 5.72
C GLY A 231 16.08 -20.90 4.58
N ALA A 232 15.65 -19.70 4.18
CA ALA A 232 16.27 -18.98 3.07
C ALA A 232 17.76 -18.67 3.30
N MET A 233 18.17 -18.52 4.56
CA MET A 233 19.57 -18.25 4.94
C MET A 233 20.43 -19.52 5.05
N GLU A 234 19.83 -20.71 5.06
CA GLU A 234 20.52 -21.99 5.20
C GLU A 234 21.04 -22.52 3.85
N HIS A 235 20.51 -21.97 2.75
CA HIS A 235 20.89 -22.35 1.40
C HIS A 235 21.80 -21.28 0.77
N PRO A 236 23.05 -21.61 0.41
CA PRO A 236 24.02 -20.63 -0.09
C PRO A 236 23.51 -19.79 -1.27
N GLN A 237 22.90 -20.43 -2.27
CA GLN A 237 22.37 -19.75 -3.47
C GLN A 237 21.19 -18.81 -3.16
N VAL A 238 20.36 -19.17 -2.18
CA VAL A 238 19.22 -18.33 -1.79
C VAL A 238 19.72 -17.14 -0.97
N LYS A 239 20.71 -17.35 -0.11
CA LYS A 239 21.38 -16.28 0.65
C LYS A 239 22.05 -15.28 -0.30
N GLU A 240 22.79 -15.76 -1.30
CA GLU A 240 23.44 -14.90 -2.31
C GLU A 240 22.43 -14.01 -3.04
N LEU A 241 21.25 -14.54 -3.39
CA LEU A 241 20.18 -13.77 -4.02
C LEU A 241 19.60 -12.68 -3.09
N ILE A 242 19.47 -12.98 -1.79
CA ILE A 242 19.05 -11.98 -0.80
C ILE A 242 20.11 -10.89 -0.68
N GLU A 243 21.38 -11.28 -0.61
CA GLU A 243 22.50 -10.34 -0.51
C GLU A 243 22.58 -9.41 -1.72
N ALA A 244 22.40 -9.93 -2.94
CA ALA A 244 22.33 -9.12 -4.15
C ALA A 244 21.17 -8.12 -4.10
N LYS A 245 20.01 -8.52 -3.57
CA LYS A 245 18.87 -7.61 -3.37
C LYS A 245 19.12 -6.54 -2.31
N LEU A 246 19.93 -6.82 -1.29
CA LEU A 246 20.34 -5.83 -0.29
C LEU A 246 21.37 -4.86 -0.85
N GLU A 247 22.26 -5.30 -1.73
CA GLU A 247 23.17 -4.42 -2.47
C GLU A 247 22.39 -3.51 -3.44
N GLU A 248 21.40 -4.04 -4.17
CA GLU A 248 20.49 -3.20 -4.97
C GLU A 248 19.72 -2.17 -4.13
N ALA A 249 19.52 -2.43 -2.83
CA ALA A 249 18.80 -1.51 -1.95
C ALA A 249 19.61 -0.24 -1.64
N GLN A 250 20.94 -0.30 -1.71
CA GLN A 250 21.85 0.81 -1.44
C GLN A 250 21.64 1.98 -2.40
N THR A 251 21.44 1.69 -3.68
CA THR A 251 21.32 2.70 -4.74
C THR A 251 19.87 2.99 -5.14
N SER A 252 18.88 2.52 -4.38
CA SER A 252 17.48 2.56 -4.79
C SER A 252 16.70 3.65 -4.07
N ASP A 253 16.21 4.65 -4.82
CA ASP A 253 15.38 5.77 -4.32
C ASP A 253 14.06 5.33 -3.66
N ARG A 254 13.72 4.03 -3.72
CA ARG A 254 12.46 3.46 -3.22
C ARG A 254 12.63 2.72 -1.90
N VAL A 255 13.80 2.82 -1.28
CA VAL A 255 14.11 2.15 -0.02
C VAL A 255 14.00 3.13 1.14
N SER A 256 13.40 2.68 2.24
CA SER A 256 13.24 3.46 3.47
C SER A 256 14.31 3.07 4.48
N ALA A 257 15.20 4.01 4.80
CA ALA A 257 16.29 3.83 5.76
C ALA A 257 15.81 3.27 7.11
N PHE A 258 14.69 3.80 7.63
CA PHE A 258 14.10 3.37 8.90
C PHE A 258 13.62 1.92 8.87
N LYS A 259 13.07 1.45 7.73
CA LYS A 259 12.63 0.04 7.61
C LYS A 259 13.80 -0.93 7.56
N ALA A 260 14.94 -0.53 6.98
CA ALA A 260 16.16 -1.33 7.01
C ALA A 260 16.67 -1.50 8.46
N GLN A 261 16.63 -0.43 9.26
CA GLN A 261 17.00 -0.49 10.67
C GLN A 261 16.08 -1.42 11.48
N VAL A 262 14.76 -1.27 11.36
CA VAL A 262 13.80 -2.14 12.06
C VAL A 262 13.96 -3.60 11.66
N ALA A 263 14.26 -3.88 10.39
CA ALA A 263 14.53 -5.25 9.94
C ALA A 263 15.79 -5.84 10.57
N ALA A 264 16.85 -5.05 10.74
CA ALA A 264 18.09 -5.47 11.40
C ALA A 264 17.87 -5.80 12.89
N GLU A 265 17.01 -5.05 13.58
CA GLU A 265 16.66 -5.29 14.99
C GLU A 265 15.73 -6.49 15.17
N ALA A 266 14.81 -6.73 14.22
CA ALA A 266 13.74 -7.72 14.35
C ALA A 266 14.15 -9.15 13.97
N ALA A 267 15.24 -9.32 13.23
CA ALA A 267 15.73 -10.60 12.73
C ALA A 267 17.12 -10.92 13.33
N GLN A 268 17.31 -12.17 13.79
CA GLN A 268 18.60 -12.65 14.31
C GLN A 268 19.52 -12.99 13.14
N LEU A 269 19.96 -11.96 12.42
CA LEU A 269 20.76 -12.09 11.21
C LEU A 269 22.24 -12.24 11.55
N ASP A 270 23.00 -12.86 10.64
CA ASP A 270 24.46 -12.95 10.77
C ASP A 270 25.12 -11.56 10.64
N THR A 271 26.35 -11.46 11.14
CA THR A 271 27.10 -10.20 11.20
C THR A 271 27.30 -9.54 9.84
N GLN A 272 27.45 -10.32 8.77
CA GLN A 272 27.60 -9.79 7.41
C GLN A 272 26.30 -9.18 6.89
N THR A 273 25.18 -9.89 7.04
CA THR A 273 23.86 -9.39 6.63
C THR A 273 23.45 -8.14 7.43
N LEU A 274 23.77 -8.09 8.73
CA LEU A 274 23.55 -6.90 9.57
C LEU A 274 24.39 -5.70 9.10
N ALA A 275 25.64 -5.93 8.71
CA ALA A 275 26.50 -4.87 8.19
C ALA A 275 25.94 -4.27 6.89
N LYS A 276 25.45 -5.11 5.96
CA LYS A 276 24.82 -4.66 4.72
C LYS A 276 23.55 -3.85 4.98
N LEU A 277 22.69 -4.27 5.92
CA LEU A 277 21.50 -3.48 6.29
C LEU A 277 21.86 -2.12 6.89
N LYS A 278 22.89 -2.06 7.75
CA LYS A 278 23.38 -0.79 8.30
C LYS A 278 23.92 0.13 7.21
N GLN A 279 24.62 -0.42 6.22
CA GLN A 279 25.09 0.35 5.07
C GLN A 279 23.92 0.93 4.26
N VAL A 280 22.88 0.12 3.98
CA VAL A 280 21.65 0.61 3.33
C VAL A 280 21.00 1.73 4.15
N THR A 281 20.95 1.62 5.48
CA THR A 281 20.43 2.71 6.32
C THR A 281 21.27 3.99 6.19
N ASN A 282 22.60 3.89 6.20
CA ASN A 282 23.47 5.05 6.15
C ASN A 282 23.46 5.79 4.80
N GLU A 283 23.31 5.05 3.69
CA GLU A 283 23.31 5.64 2.33
C GLU A 283 21.95 6.24 1.94
N GLN A 284 20.87 5.86 2.65
CA GLN A 284 19.50 6.30 2.39
C GLN A 284 19.03 7.44 3.32
N VAL A 285 19.91 7.97 4.18
CA VAL A 285 19.69 9.13 5.07
C VAL A 285 20.32 10.37 4.44
#